data_AF-A0A7Y1QMI4-F1
#
_entry.id   AF-A0A7Y1QMI4-F1
#
_cell.length_a   1.000
_cell.length_b   1.000
_cell.length_c   1.000
_cell.angle_alpha   90.00
_cell.angle_beta   90.00
_cell.angle_gamma   90.00
#
_symmetry.space_group_name_H-M   'P 1'
#
loop_
_entity.id
_entity.type
_entity.pdbx_description
1 polymer ?
#
loop_
_entity_poly.entity_id
_entity_poly.type
_entity_poly.pdbx_seq_one_letter_code
_entity_poly.pdbx_strand_id
1 'polypeptide(L)'
;MTAVKSIAIFQEANMKFAQPAPTLDYRKNLILHAAVKIELLCELAKTVAPELYKDIKARIADQEKLCEMVTSMASHCLNQEFIVPAYFVESVLDELDQYPFGHEEITVVLNSQLKEVLLLQS
;
A
#
# COMPACT_ATOMS: atom_id res chain seq x y z
N MET A 1 -23.71 -14.84 16.41
CA MET A 1 -24.19 -13.52 15.91
C MET A 1 -23.01 -12.60 15.55
N THR A 2 -22.05 -13.09 14.75
CA THR A 2 -20.71 -12.48 14.67
C THR A 2 -20.31 -12.06 13.26
N ALA A 3 -20.88 -12.68 12.22
CA ALA A 3 -20.58 -12.37 10.82
C ALA A 3 -21.16 -11.02 10.34
N VAL A 4 -22.27 -10.57 10.92
CA VAL A 4 -22.98 -9.35 10.48
C VAL A 4 -22.24 -8.07 10.91
N LYS A 5 -21.54 -8.09 12.06
CA LYS A 5 -20.73 -6.95 12.52
C LYS A 5 -19.47 -6.76 11.67
N SER A 6 -18.81 -7.85 11.27
CA SER A 6 -17.61 -7.78 10.43
C SER A 6 -17.89 -7.22 9.05
N ILE A 7 -19.04 -7.57 8.44
CA ILE A 7 -19.46 -7.02 7.15
C ILE A 7 -19.82 -5.52 7.27
N ALA A 8 -20.47 -5.11 8.36
CA ALA A 8 -20.78 -3.71 8.62
C ALA A 8 -19.51 -2.86 8.85
N ILE A 9 -18.49 -3.40 9.53
CA ILE A 9 -17.19 -2.75 9.70
C ILE A 9 -16.41 -2.71 8.38
N PHE A 10 -16.49 -3.76 7.56
CA PHE A 10 -15.92 -3.78 6.20
C PHE A 10 -16.57 -2.73 5.30
N GLN A 11 -17.89 -2.57 5.40
CA GLN A 11 -18.61 -1.53 4.68
C GLN A 11 -18.29 -0.14 5.24
N GLU A 12 -18.18 0.05 6.56
CA GLU A 12 -17.78 1.33 7.16
C GLU A 12 -16.34 1.74 6.85
N ALA A 13 -15.41 0.77 6.78
CA ALA A 13 -14.02 1.02 6.38
C ALA A 13 -13.92 1.37 4.88
N ASN A 14 -14.65 0.65 4.02
CA ASN A 14 -14.77 1.00 2.59
C ASN A 14 -15.50 2.32 2.36
N MET A 15 -16.50 2.65 3.19
CA MET A 15 -17.30 3.88 3.07
C MET A 15 -16.60 5.10 3.68
N LYS A 16 -15.56 4.94 4.53
CA LYS A 16 -14.74 6.07 4.99
C LYS A 16 -13.86 6.68 3.89
N PHE A 17 -13.69 5.99 2.77
CA PHE A 17 -13.07 6.52 1.56
C PHE A 17 -14.08 7.09 0.55
N ALA A 18 -15.37 7.15 0.90
CA ALA A 18 -16.36 7.93 0.17
C ALA A 18 -16.19 9.44 0.48
N GLN A 19 -14.98 9.96 0.28
CA GLN A 19 -14.82 11.38 0.04
C GLN A 19 -15.40 11.71 -1.35
N PRO A 20 -15.89 12.95 -1.59
CA PRO A 20 -16.47 13.34 -2.88
C PRO A 20 -15.48 13.34 -4.07
N ALA A 21 -14.26 12.85 -3.89
CA ALA A 21 -13.22 12.75 -4.89
C ALA A 21 -12.45 11.43 -4.69
N PRO A 22 -12.77 10.36 -5.44
CA PRO A 22 -12.05 9.07 -5.37
C PRO A 22 -10.58 9.17 -5.82
N THR A 23 -10.15 10.34 -6.28
CA THR A 23 -8.78 10.71 -6.68
C THR A 23 -8.05 11.57 -5.63
N LEU A 24 -8.72 12.00 -4.55
CA LEU A 24 -8.05 12.75 -3.49
C LEU A 24 -7.30 11.74 -2.59
N ASP A 25 -5.99 11.92 -2.44
CA ASP A 25 -5.09 11.09 -1.61
C ASP A 25 -4.86 9.63 -2.05
N TYR A 26 -5.26 9.23 -3.27
CA TYR A 26 -5.06 7.84 -3.74
C TYR A 26 -3.60 7.39 -3.70
N ARG A 27 -2.64 8.29 -3.97
CA ARG A 27 -1.19 8.02 -3.90
C ARG A 27 -0.75 7.59 -2.51
N LYS A 28 -1.25 8.26 -1.46
CA LYS A 28 -0.94 7.90 -0.06
C LYS A 28 -1.50 6.52 0.27
N ASN A 29 -2.72 6.24 -0.17
CA ASN A 29 -3.33 4.92 0.02
C ASN A 29 -2.51 3.83 -0.67
N LEU A 30 -2.05 4.07 -1.90
CA LEU A 30 -1.20 3.14 -2.63
C LEU A 30 0.13 2.86 -1.91
N ILE A 31 0.79 3.90 -1.41
CA ILE A 31 2.01 3.75 -0.61
C ILE A 31 1.74 2.89 0.63
N LEU A 32 0.63 3.13 1.33
CA LEU A 32 0.31 2.37 2.54
C LEU A 32 -0.04 0.91 2.23
N HIS A 33 -0.83 0.65 1.19
CA HIS A 33 -1.13 -0.72 0.74
C HIS A 33 0.16 -1.45 0.33
N ALA A 34 1.04 -0.80 -0.44
CA ALA A 34 2.33 -1.34 -0.81
C ALA A 34 3.19 -1.66 0.42
N ALA A 35 3.23 -0.77 1.41
CA ALA A 35 3.97 -0.97 2.64
C ALA A 35 3.48 -2.19 3.43
N VAL A 36 2.17 -2.37 3.56
CA VAL A 36 1.57 -3.55 4.22
C VAL A 36 1.98 -4.83 3.50
N LYS A 37 1.94 -4.88 2.16
CA LYS A 37 2.38 -6.07 1.41
C LYS A 37 3.87 -6.35 1.57
N ILE A 38 4.70 -5.31 1.61
CA ILE A 38 6.14 -5.44 1.85
C ILE A 38 6.41 -5.98 3.26
N GLU A 39 5.67 -5.51 4.26
CA GLU A 39 5.77 -6.01 5.64
C GLU A 39 5.35 -7.48 5.76
N LEU A 40 4.23 -7.86 5.13
CA LEU A 40 3.81 -9.26 5.05
C LEU A 40 4.86 -10.14 4.34
N LEU A 41 5.46 -9.65 3.26
CA LEU A 41 6.54 -10.34 2.57
C LEU A 41 7.77 -10.50 3.48
N CYS A 42 8.12 -9.47 4.26
CA CYS A 42 9.19 -9.54 5.24
C CYS A 42 8.93 -10.62 6.30
N GLU A 43 7.73 -10.64 6.90
CA GLU A 43 7.37 -11.60 7.94
C GLU A 43 7.35 -13.04 7.42
N LEU A 44 6.82 -13.25 6.21
CA LEU A 44 6.89 -14.56 5.55
C LEU A 44 8.35 -14.96 5.29
N ALA A 45 9.12 -14.12 4.60
CA ALA A 45 10.51 -14.41 4.23
C ALA A 45 11.39 -14.69 5.45
N LYS A 46 11.16 -13.98 6.56
CA LYS A 46 11.89 -14.20 7.82
C LYS A 46 11.81 -15.64 8.31
N THR A 47 10.69 -16.31 8.08
CA THR A 47 10.45 -17.69 8.54
C THR A 47 10.84 -18.74 7.51
N VAL A 48 10.56 -18.51 6.21
CA VAL A 48 10.73 -19.52 5.17
C VAL A 48 11.99 -19.35 4.31
N ALA A 49 12.55 -18.14 4.22
CA ALA A 49 13.67 -17.82 3.33
C ALA A 49 14.54 -16.69 3.91
N PRO A 50 15.44 -16.98 4.88
CA PRO A 50 16.22 -15.96 5.59
C PRO A 50 17.13 -15.10 4.71
N GLU A 51 17.68 -15.65 3.62
CA GLU A 51 18.48 -14.87 2.67
C GLU A 51 17.61 -13.86 1.89
N LEU A 52 16.40 -14.28 1.46
CA LEU A 52 15.44 -13.36 0.85
C LEU A 52 15.02 -12.25 1.82
N TYR A 53 14.84 -12.57 3.11
CA TYR A 53 14.57 -11.56 4.13
C TYR A 53 15.69 -10.51 4.23
N LYS A 54 16.96 -10.94 4.22
CA LYS A 54 18.10 -10.01 4.22
C LYS A 54 18.10 -9.12 2.98
N ASP A 55 17.85 -9.70 1.81
CA ASP A 55 17.81 -8.95 0.54
C ASP A 55 16.70 -7.90 0.53
N ILE A 56 15.50 -8.26 1.03
CA ILE A 56 14.39 -7.31 1.17
C ILE A 56 14.77 -6.19 2.14
N LYS A 57 15.37 -6.52 3.29
CA LYS A 57 15.80 -5.50 4.27
C LYS A 57 16.89 -4.58 3.71
N ALA A 58 17.81 -5.11 2.91
CA ALA A 58 18.84 -4.31 2.23
C ALA A 58 18.22 -3.33 1.23
N ARG A 59 17.23 -3.78 0.44
CA ARG A 59 16.47 -2.90 -0.46
C ARG A 59 15.68 -1.81 0.26
N ILE A 60 15.09 -2.12 1.42
CA ILE A 60 14.36 -1.13 2.23
C ILE A 60 15.30 -0.07 2.82
N ALA A 61 16.54 -0.45 3.15
CA ALA A 61 17.54 0.48 3.72
C ALA A 61 18.14 1.44 2.69
N ASP A 62 18.08 1.09 1.40
CA ASP A 62 18.51 1.95 0.30
C ASP A 62 17.35 2.82 -0.18
N GLN A 63 17.58 4.14 -0.25
CA GLN A 63 16.55 5.11 -0.59
C GLN A 63 15.94 4.88 -1.98
N GLU A 64 16.78 4.65 -3.00
CA GLU A 64 16.33 4.47 -4.38
C GLU A 64 15.60 3.14 -4.52
N LYS A 65 16.14 2.08 -3.93
CA LYS A 65 15.52 0.75 -3.95
C LYS A 65 14.23 0.67 -3.17
N LEU A 66 14.08 1.43 -2.09
CA LEU A 66 12.81 1.57 -1.39
C LEU A 66 11.75 2.20 -2.32
N CYS A 67 12.09 3.27 -3.03
CA CYS A 67 11.17 3.94 -3.96
C CYS A 67 10.74 3.00 -5.10
N GLU A 68 11.70 2.29 -5.71
CA GLU A 68 11.43 1.27 -6.73
C GLU A 68 10.50 0.17 -6.20
N MET A 69 10.78 -0.34 -4.99
CA MET A 69 10.03 -1.44 -4.38
C MET A 69 8.59 -1.04 -4.04
N VAL A 70 8.40 0.13 -3.44
CA VAL A 70 7.07 0.64 -3.08
C VAL A 70 6.25 0.94 -4.34
N THR A 71 6.85 1.56 -5.35
CA THR A 71 6.17 1.85 -6.63
C THR A 71 5.75 0.55 -7.32
N SER A 72 6.67 -0.42 -7.44
CA SER A 72 6.37 -1.71 -8.07
C SER A 72 5.27 -2.47 -7.35
N MET A 73 5.29 -2.46 -6.01
CA MET A 73 4.26 -3.12 -5.22
C MET A 73 2.91 -2.41 -5.33
N ALA A 74 2.87 -1.08 -5.36
CA ALA A 74 1.64 -0.33 -5.57
C ALA A 74 1.01 -0.61 -6.95
N SER A 75 1.83 -0.62 -8.01
CA SER A 75 1.37 -1.00 -9.35
C SER A 75 0.85 -2.43 -9.39
N HIS A 76 1.47 -3.35 -8.64
CA HIS A 76 0.96 -4.70 -8.47
C HIS A 76 -0.41 -4.72 -7.77
N CYS A 77 -0.56 -3.99 -6.66
CA CYS A 77 -1.80 -3.91 -5.91
C CYS A 77 -2.94 -3.29 -6.73
N LEU A 78 -2.67 -2.25 -7.53
CA LEU A 78 -3.67 -1.63 -8.42
C LEU A 78 -4.32 -2.62 -9.39
N ASN A 79 -3.55 -3.59 -9.87
CA ASN A 79 -4.04 -4.60 -10.80
C ASN A 79 -4.87 -5.70 -10.10
N GLN A 80 -4.81 -5.81 -8.77
CA GLN A 80 -5.41 -6.92 -8.02
C GLN A 80 -6.47 -6.48 -7.00
N GLU A 81 -6.45 -5.22 -6.56
CA GLU A 81 -7.27 -4.69 -5.48
C GLU A 81 -8.05 -3.46 -5.94
N PHE A 82 -9.27 -3.27 -5.41
CA PHE A 82 -10.12 -2.12 -5.69
C PHE A 82 -9.69 -0.88 -4.89
N ILE A 83 -8.44 -0.44 -5.07
CA ILE A 83 -7.89 0.75 -4.39
C ILE A 83 -8.39 2.05 -5.04
N VAL A 84 -8.56 2.01 -6.36
CA VAL A 84 -9.17 3.09 -7.16
C VAL A 84 -10.30 2.50 -8.02
N PRO A 85 -11.25 3.32 -8.51
CA PRO A 85 -12.25 2.84 -9.44
C PRO A 85 -11.60 2.19 -10.68
N ALA A 86 -12.15 1.07 -11.15
CA ALA A 86 -11.50 0.24 -12.20
C ALA A 86 -11.16 1.01 -13.48
N TYR A 87 -11.98 2.00 -13.86
CA TYR A 87 -11.76 2.84 -15.04
C TYR A 87 -10.64 3.88 -14.87
N PHE A 88 -10.10 4.06 -13.67
CA PHE A 88 -8.94 4.93 -13.39
C PHE A 88 -7.62 4.16 -13.31
N VAL A 89 -7.65 2.81 -13.24
CA VAL A 89 -6.45 2.01 -12.99
C VAL A 89 -5.36 2.25 -14.03
N GLU A 90 -5.70 2.21 -15.32
CA GLU A 90 -4.74 2.43 -16.41
C GLU A 90 -4.09 3.81 -16.33
N SER A 91 -4.89 4.86 -16.12
CA SER A 91 -4.38 6.23 -15.96
C SER A 91 -3.48 6.39 -14.74
N VAL A 92 -3.78 5.71 -13.64
CA VAL A 92 -2.94 5.74 -12.43
C VAL A 92 -1.64 4.97 -12.65
N LEU A 93 -1.66 3.84 -13.37
CA LEU A 93 -0.44 3.12 -13.73
C LEU A 93 0.47 3.96 -14.62
N ASP A 94 -0.08 4.60 -15.65
CA ASP A 94 0.67 5.53 -16.51
C ASP A 94 1.28 6.70 -15.72
N GLU A 95 0.55 7.22 -14.72
CA GLU A 95 1.07 8.26 -13.83
C GLU A 95 2.22 7.74 -12.97
N LEU A 96 2.13 6.52 -12.41
CA LEU A 96 3.19 5.94 -11.59
C LEU A 96 4.46 5.63 -12.40
N ASP A 97 4.31 5.26 -13.67
CA ASP A 97 5.45 5.04 -14.57
C ASP A 97 6.17 6.36 -14.90
N GLN A 98 5.44 7.46 -15.03
CA GLN A 98 6.01 8.79 -15.28
C GLN A 98 6.51 9.48 -14.00
N TYR A 99 5.82 9.25 -12.88
CA TYR A 99 6.01 9.91 -11.60
C TYR A 99 6.01 8.87 -10.47
N PRO A 100 7.07 8.03 -10.38
CA PRO A 100 7.22 7.05 -9.31
C PRO A 100 7.26 7.74 -7.94
N PHE A 101 6.94 7.00 -6.87
CA PHE A 101 6.92 7.59 -5.54
C PHE A 101 8.31 8.06 -5.12
N GLY A 102 8.37 9.29 -4.61
CA GLY A 102 9.60 9.83 -4.03
C GLY A 102 9.84 9.34 -2.61
N HIS A 103 11.10 9.32 -2.18
CA HIS A 103 11.44 8.90 -0.81
C HIS A 103 10.79 9.79 0.25
N GLU A 104 10.73 11.10 0.02
CA GLU A 104 10.08 12.04 0.93
C GLU A 104 8.57 11.76 1.02
N GLU A 105 7.92 11.53 -0.12
CA GLU A 105 6.50 11.16 -0.19
C GLU A 105 6.22 9.89 0.62
N ILE A 106 7.03 8.84 0.41
CA ILE A 106 6.94 7.58 1.16
C ILE A 106 7.15 7.82 2.65
N THR A 107 8.20 8.54 3.03
CA THR A 107 8.56 8.79 4.43
C THR A 107 7.46 9.55 5.16
N VAL A 108 6.90 10.59 4.54
CA VAL A 108 5.79 11.38 5.10
C VAL A 108 4.57 10.49 5.34
N VAL A 109 4.23 9.64 4.36
CA VAL A 109 3.07 8.74 4.48
C VAL A 109 3.29 7.68 5.56
N LEU A 110 4.46 7.05 5.60
CA LEU A 110 4.79 6.02 6.60
C LEU A 110 4.89 6.59 8.02
N ASN A 111 5.20 7.88 8.18
CA ASN A 111 5.23 8.55 9.48
C ASN A 111 3.90 9.23 9.83
N SER A 112 2.89 9.14 8.97
CA SER A 112 1.57 9.70 9.23
C SER A 112 0.75 8.79 10.17
N GLN A 113 -0.22 9.38 10.87
CA GLN A 113 -1.18 8.64 11.69
C GLN A 113 -2.02 7.63 10.88
N LEU A 114 -2.04 7.73 9.54
CA LEU A 114 -2.73 6.77 8.67
C LEU A 114 -2.09 5.38 8.72
N LYS A 115 -0.78 5.29 9.00
CA LYS A 115 -0.11 3.99 9.20
C LYS A 115 -0.72 3.23 10.37
N GLU A 116 -1.04 3.91 11.47
CA GLU A 116 -1.62 3.28 12.66
C GLU A 116 -3.02 2.72 12.38
N VAL A 117 -3.81 3.41 11.55
CA VAL A 117 -5.16 2.97 11.17
C VAL A 117 -5.14 1.73 10.29
N LEU A 118 -4.19 1.63 9.34
CA LEU A 118 -4.08 0.47 8.45
C LEU A 118 -3.46 -0.75 9.13
N LEU A 119 -2.51 -0.57 10.05
CA LEU A 119 -1.95 -1.68 10.84
C LEU A 119 -2.97 -2.29 11.81
N LEU A 120 -4.00 -1.53 12.22
CA LEU A 120 -5.11 -2.06 13.02
C LEU A 120 -6.09 -2.92 12.19
N GLN A 121 -5.96 -2.94 10.86
CA GLN A 121 -6.85 -3.65 9.94
C GLN A 121 -6.23 -4.92 9.32
N SER A 122 -4.90 -5.08 9.44
CA SER A 122 -4.13 -6.29 9.09
C SER A 122 -4.04 -7.27 10.26
#